data_AF-A0A956R2U5-F1
#
_entry.id   AF-A0A956R2U5-F1
#
_cell.length_a   1.000
_cell.length_b   1.000
_cell.length_c   1.000
_cell.angle_alpha   90.00
_cell.angle_beta   90.00
_cell.angle_gamma   90.00
#
_symmetry.space_group_name_H-M   'P 1'
#
loop_
_entity.id
_entity.type
_entity.pdbx_description
1 polymer ?
#
loop_
_entity_poly.entity_id
_entity_poly.type
_entity_poly.pdbx_seq_one_letter_code
_entity_poly.pdbx_strand_id
1 'polypeptide(L)'
;MSEILRGIEHRDPVYRALWERTRQWSLDEFETIYAWAGVHFDRVFYESEVDEPGLKLVDEFLAKGVFRESQGAVGIDNPEIEHMPFFMLRKSDGTGLYATKDLALARRKFEEFGIDRSIYVVDARQSDHFKQVFLTLKKMGFAQAELCEHVAYEMVELPDGAMSSRKGNIITFRALREQLAAALWTNFYEGLRASEAGADWSEADYELAIHQNSLGAIKYGMLARDNNQKIVFEMDKWTRIEGGDGGPTLQYTTARSASLLRKAEERGKALASAMLEDGAPVAAGTLAEPAERALIQEIIDLPAAVAQASNLLRPSILCARLYGLAKAYNRFQQQCNVIHQEDAALVQSRLLLVKA
;
A
#
# COMPACT_ATOMS: atom_id res chain seq x y z
N MET A 1 13.41 -30.03 20.95
CA MET A 1 12.62 -28.92 21.51
C MET A 1 13.42 -28.27 22.63
N SER A 2 13.65 -26.94 22.60
CA SER A 2 14.33 -26.23 23.70
C SER A 2 13.48 -26.23 24.97
N GLU A 3 14.12 -26.06 26.14
CA GLU A 3 13.45 -25.93 27.43
C GLU A 3 12.41 -24.80 27.43
N ILE A 4 12.78 -23.65 26.88
CA ILE A 4 11.91 -22.47 26.75
C ILE A 4 10.65 -22.80 25.91
N LEU A 5 10.82 -23.43 24.74
CA LEU A 5 9.69 -23.77 23.88
C LEU A 5 8.73 -24.75 24.58
N ARG A 6 9.28 -25.76 25.24
CA ARG A 6 8.49 -26.73 26.02
C ARG A 6 7.75 -26.06 27.18
N GLY A 7 8.38 -25.09 27.84
CA GLY A 7 7.76 -24.29 28.89
C GLY A 7 6.60 -23.42 28.38
N ILE A 8 6.75 -22.79 27.23
CA ILE A 8 5.68 -22.01 26.58
C ILE A 8 4.50 -22.92 26.21
N GLU A 9 4.76 -24.07 25.60
CA GLU A 9 3.72 -25.04 25.20
C GLU A 9 2.92 -25.59 26.39
N HIS A 10 3.58 -25.85 27.52
CA HIS A 10 2.92 -26.27 28.76
C HIS A 10 2.33 -25.12 29.57
N ARG A 11 2.34 -23.89 29.03
CA ARG A 11 1.82 -22.68 29.69
C ARG A 11 2.47 -22.43 31.05
N ASP A 12 3.75 -22.74 31.19
CA ASP A 12 4.52 -22.43 32.38
C ASP A 12 4.42 -20.91 32.68
N PRO A 13 4.05 -20.50 33.90
CA PRO A 13 3.81 -19.09 34.21
C PRO A 13 5.01 -18.17 33.95
N VAL A 14 6.24 -18.66 34.20
CA VAL A 14 7.46 -17.87 34.04
C VAL A 14 7.76 -17.66 32.56
N TYR A 15 7.75 -18.73 31.77
CA TYR A 15 8.01 -18.63 30.34
C TYR A 15 6.90 -17.92 29.58
N ARG A 16 5.65 -18.08 30.01
CA ARG A 16 4.50 -17.34 29.45
C ARG A 16 4.62 -15.84 29.71
N ALA A 17 4.91 -15.43 30.95
CA ALA A 17 5.08 -14.01 31.27
C ALA A 17 6.25 -13.39 30.49
N LEU A 18 7.34 -14.15 30.32
CA LEU A 18 8.47 -13.71 29.51
C LEU A 18 8.08 -13.56 28.03
N TRP A 19 7.34 -14.53 27.47
CA TRP A 19 6.84 -14.49 26.10
C TRP A 19 5.85 -13.32 25.87
N GLU A 20 4.92 -13.09 26.79
CA GLU A 20 3.97 -11.97 26.70
C GLU A 20 4.71 -10.63 26.67
N ARG A 21 5.72 -10.46 27.54
CA ARG A 21 6.53 -9.25 27.58
C ARG A 21 7.35 -9.03 26.31
N THR A 22 8.06 -10.04 25.82
CA THR A 22 8.90 -9.87 24.61
C THR A 22 8.05 -9.70 23.35
N ARG A 23 6.88 -10.36 23.29
CA ARG A 23 5.86 -10.13 22.26
C ARG A 23 5.39 -8.67 22.30
N GLN A 24 5.07 -8.14 23.47
CA GLN A 24 4.58 -6.77 23.59
C GLN A 24 5.58 -5.76 23.04
N TRP A 25 6.88 -5.91 23.30
CA TRP A 25 7.91 -5.02 22.73
C TRP A 25 7.91 -5.00 21.20
N SER A 26 7.67 -6.16 20.56
CA SER A 26 7.57 -6.21 19.10
C SER A 26 6.29 -5.54 18.59
N LEU A 27 5.17 -5.73 19.29
CA LEU A 27 3.91 -5.06 18.96
C LEU A 27 4.02 -3.55 19.10
N ASP A 28 4.64 -3.06 20.18
CA ASP A 28 4.84 -1.63 20.40
C ASP A 28 5.66 -1.01 19.27
N GLU A 29 6.75 -1.67 18.83
CA GLU A 29 7.53 -1.19 17.68
C GLU A 29 6.69 -1.23 16.38
N PHE A 30 5.90 -2.30 16.13
CA PHE A 30 5.01 -2.35 14.97
C PHE A 30 3.98 -1.21 14.95
N GLU A 31 3.41 -0.84 16.09
CA GLU A 31 2.51 0.31 16.19
C GLU A 31 3.21 1.61 15.77
N THR A 32 4.49 1.81 16.14
CA THR A 32 5.24 2.99 15.66
C THR A 32 5.45 2.98 14.14
N ILE A 33 5.61 1.80 13.54
CA ILE A 33 5.77 1.62 12.09
C ILE A 33 4.45 1.95 11.39
N TYR A 34 3.33 1.42 11.89
CA TYR A 34 2.00 1.67 11.33
C TYR A 34 1.60 3.13 11.46
N ALA A 35 1.84 3.76 12.61
CA ALA A 35 1.60 5.18 12.82
C ALA A 35 2.42 6.05 11.85
N TRP A 36 3.73 5.75 11.69
CA TRP A 36 4.56 6.47 10.72
C TRP A 36 4.06 6.31 9.28
N ALA A 37 3.56 5.13 8.93
CA ALA A 37 3.03 4.83 7.61
C ALA A 37 1.57 5.31 7.40
N GLY A 38 0.92 5.84 8.44
CA GLY A 38 -0.52 6.16 8.41
C GLY A 38 -1.39 4.94 8.10
N VAL A 39 -1.08 3.80 8.70
CA VAL A 39 -1.82 2.54 8.57
C VAL A 39 -2.61 2.30 9.85
N HIS A 40 -3.87 1.91 9.70
CA HIS A 40 -4.77 1.58 10.79
C HIS A 40 -5.44 0.24 10.52
N PHE A 41 -5.60 -0.57 11.58
CA PHE A 41 -6.28 -1.85 11.51
C PHE A 41 -7.52 -1.82 12.39
N ASP A 42 -8.67 -2.22 11.84
CA ASP A 42 -9.89 -2.39 12.62
C ASP A 42 -9.79 -3.60 13.56
N ARG A 43 -9.05 -4.65 13.12
CA ARG A 43 -8.85 -5.87 13.89
C ARG A 43 -7.50 -6.52 13.56
N VAL A 44 -6.71 -6.79 14.61
CA VAL A 44 -5.46 -7.55 14.52
C VAL A 44 -5.68 -8.98 14.99
N PHE A 45 -5.62 -9.96 14.08
CA PHE A 45 -5.72 -11.38 14.45
C PHE A 45 -4.34 -11.95 14.74
N TYR A 46 -4.20 -12.65 15.88
CA TYR A 46 -2.98 -13.38 16.21
C TYR A 46 -3.13 -14.88 15.91
N GLU A 47 -2.06 -15.52 15.44
CA GLU A 47 -2.06 -16.97 15.20
C GLU A 47 -2.44 -17.78 16.45
N SER A 48 -2.07 -17.29 17.63
CA SER A 48 -2.41 -17.91 18.91
C SER A 48 -3.92 -18.01 19.16
N GLU A 49 -4.72 -17.18 18.49
CA GLU A 49 -6.19 -17.21 18.61
C GLU A 49 -6.84 -18.31 17.77
N VAL A 50 -6.12 -18.87 16.79
CA VAL A 50 -6.66 -19.83 15.81
C VAL A 50 -5.98 -21.21 15.87
N ASP A 51 -5.06 -21.41 16.81
CA ASP A 51 -4.32 -22.66 16.96
C ASP A 51 -5.23 -23.83 17.40
N GLU A 52 -5.82 -23.72 18.60
CA GLU A 52 -6.78 -24.73 19.10
C GLU A 52 -8.08 -24.78 18.28
N PRO A 53 -8.71 -23.64 17.89
CA PRO A 53 -9.87 -23.67 17.01
C PRO A 53 -9.61 -24.34 15.66
N GLY A 54 -8.39 -24.21 15.12
CA GLY A 54 -7.99 -24.86 13.89
C GLY A 54 -7.96 -26.38 14.01
N LEU A 55 -7.38 -26.93 15.08
CA LEU A 55 -7.39 -28.37 15.32
C LEU A 55 -8.81 -28.93 15.46
N LYS A 56 -9.69 -28.23 16.18
CA LYS A 56 -11.12 -28.61 16.30
C LYS A 56 -11.83 -28.61 14.95
N LEU A 57 -11.52 -27.63 14.09
CA LEU A 57 -12.04 -27.57 12.73
C LEU A 57 -11.54 -28.76 11.90
N VAL A 58 -10.28 -29.17 12.05
CA VAL A 58 -9.76 -30.38 11.38
C VAL A 58 -10.53 -31.63 11.81
N ASP A 59 -10.77 -31.82 13.11
CA ASP A 59 -11.53 -32.97 13.61
C ASP A 59 -12.98 -32.97 13.14
N GLU A 60 -13.62 -31.79 13.12
CA GLU A 60 -14.99 -31.62 12.62
C GLU A 60 -15.13 -32.07 11.16
N PHE A 61 -14.24 -31.61 10.28
CA PHE A 61 -14.30 -31.90 8.85
C PHE A 61 -13.74 -33.29 8.49
N LEU A 62 -12.88 -33.86 9.34
CA LEU A 62 -12.53 -35.28 9.29
C LEU A 62 -13.75 -36.16 9.60
N ALA A 63 -14.51 -35.84 10.65
CA ALA A 63 -15.73 -36.58 11.00
C ALA A 63 -16.83 -36.46 9.93
N LYS A 64 -16.89 -35.33 9.22
CA LYS A 64 -17.78 -35.12 8.05
C LYS A 64 -17.32 -35.85 6.78
N GLY A 65 -16.14 -36.48 6.78
CA GLY A 65 -15.59 -37.17 5.62
C GLY A 65 -15.05 -36.23 4.52
N VAL A 66 -14.92 -34.93 4.80
CA VAL A 66 -14.33 -33.96 3.87
C VAL A 66 -12.80 -34.06 3.91
N PHE A 67 -12.24 -34.26 5.09
CA PHE A 67 -10.82 -34.55 5.28
C PHE A 67 -10.61 -36.06 5.47
N ARG A 68 -9.38 -36.52 5.25
CA ARG A 68 -8.99 -37.92 5.43
C ARG A 68 -7.66 -38.06 6.14
N GLU A 69 -7.48 -39.24 6.72
CA GLU A 69 -6.20 -39.68 7.22
C GLU A 69 -5.33 -40.23 6.07
N SER A 70 -4.04 -39.94 6.14
CA SER A 70 -3.01 -40.47 5.25
C SER A 70 -1.70 -40.60 6.03
N GLN A 71 -1.24 -41.84 6.22
CA GLN A 71 0.02 -42.14 6.93
C GLN A 71 0.09 -41.50 8.34
N GLY A 72 -1.04 -41.46 9.05
CA GLY A 72 -1.17 -40.86 10.38
C GLY A 72 -1.34 -39.33 10.39
N ALA A 73 -1.15 -38.65 9.27
CA ALA A 73 -1.48 -37.23 9.12
C ALA A 73 -2.95 -37.06 8.67
N VAL A 74 -3.52 -35.88 8.91
CA VAL A 74 -4.86 -35.50 8.41
C VAL A 74 -4.73 -34.39 7.39
N GLY A 75 -5.47 -34.50 6.29
CA GLY A 75 -5.49 -33.50 5.24
C GLY A 75 -6.61 -33.74 4.23
N ILE A 76 -6.51 -33.09 3.07
CA ILE A 76 -7.48 -33.20 1.99
C ILE A 76 -6.76 -33.42 0.66
N ASP A 77 -7.39 -34.17 -0.25
CA ASP A 77 -6.90 -34.29 -1.62
C ASP A 77 -7.42 -33.15 -2.50
N ASN A 78 -6.47 -32.43 -3.07
CA ASN A 78 -6.61 -31.36 -4.03
C ASN A 78 -5.86 -31.74 -5.32
N PRO A 79 -6.33 -32.75 -6.07
CA PRO A 79 -5.70 -33.18 -7.33
C PRO A 79 -5.60 -32.07 -8.39
N GLU A 80 -6.37 -30.98 -8.22
CA GLU A 80 -6.28 -29.76 -9.02
C GLU A 80 -4.89 -29.09 -8.94
N ILE A 81 -4.08 -29.42 -7.93
CA ILE A 81 -2.70 -28.96 -7.74
C ILE A 81 -1.77 -30.18 -7.84
N GLU A 82 -1.45 -30.58 -9.07
CA GLU A 82 -0.81 -31.86 -9.38
C GLU A 82 0.52 -32.11 -8.64
N HIS A 83 1.33 -31.08 -8.42
CA HIS A 83 2.62 -31.19 -7.74
C HIS A 83 2.51 -31.25 -6.21
N MET A 84 1.33 -31.01 -5.65
CA MET A 84 1.07 -31.09 -4.21
C MET A 84 -0.39 -31.53 -3.96
N PRO A 85 -0.77 -32.76 -4.33
CA PRO A 85 -2.17 -33.15 -4.33
C PRO A 85 -2.72 -33.39 -2.93
N PHE A 86 -1.88 -33.65 -1.93
CA PHE A 86 -2.34 -33.83 -0.54
C PHE A 86 -1.99 -32.60 0.30
N PHE A 87 -3.01 -31.86 0.72
CA PHE A 87 -2.87 -30.68 1.56
C PHE A 87 -3.00 -31.05 3.04
N MET A 88 -1.86 -31.11 3.72
CA MET A 88 -1.76 -31.54 5.11
C MET A 88 -2.20 -30.42 6.07
N LEU A 89 -3.08 -30.77 7.00
CA LEU A 89 -3.62 -29.86 8.03
C LEU A 89 -3.12 -30.23 9.43
N ARG A 90 -2.97 -31.53 9.72
CA ARG A 90 -2.44 -32.02 10.99
C ARG A 90 -1.38 -33.08 10.73
N LYS A 91 -0.23 -32.95 11.38
CA LYS A 91 0.84 -33.95 11.34
C LYS A 91 0.48 -35.20 12.14
N SER A 92 1.24 -36.27 11.96
CA SER A 92 1.08 -37.52 12.72
C SER A 92 1.35 -37.37 14.23
N ASP A 93 2.08 -36.33 14.65
CA ASP A 93 2.28 -35.99 16.07
C ASP A 93 1.11 -35.17 16.65
N GLY A 94 0.05 -34.91 15.88
CA GLY A 94 -1.12 -34.14 16.28
C GLY A 94 -0.98 -32.61 16.10
N THR A 95 0.18 -32.11 15.70
CA THR A 95 0.43 -30.67 15.57
C THR A 95 -0.23 -30.11 14.32
N GLY A 96 -0.90 -28.95 14.47
CA GLY A 96 -1.46 -28.19 13.35
C GLY A 96 -0.40 -27.48 12.51
N LEU A 97 -0.69 -27.25 11.24
CA LEU A 97 0.16 -26.46 10.33
C LEU A 97 -0.42 -25.05 10.12
N TYR A 98 0.32 -24.19 9.40
CA TYR A 98 -0.18 -22.87 8.96
C TYR A 98 -1.50 -22.97 8.21
N ALA A 99 -1.65 -24.00 7.35
CA ALA A 99 -2.89 -24.31 6.65
C ALA A 99 -4.10 -24.41 7.60
N THR A 100 -3.93 -25.08 8.74
CA THR A 100 -5.00 -25.26 9.74
C THR A 100 -5.41 -23.94 10.37
N LYS A 101 -4.42 -23.09 10.68
CA LYS A 101 -4.65 -21.75 11.22
C LYS A 101 -5.35 -20.86 10.20
N ASP A 102 -4.94 -20.89 8.93
CA ASP A 102 -5.54 -20.09 7.85
C ASP A 102 -6.99 -20.49 7.58
N LEU A 103 -7.32 -21.79 7.60
CA LEU A 103 -8.71 -22.25 7.46
C LEU A 103 -9.57 -21.78 8.64
N ALA A 104 -9.07 -21.87 9.87
CA ALA A 104 -9.80 -21.40 11.04
C ALA A 104 -9.99 -19.88 11.04
N LEU A 105 -8.96 -19.13 10.63
CA LEU A 105 -9.04 -17.69 10.48
C LEU A 105 -10.03 -17.29 9.38
N ALA A 106 -10.03 -17.97 8.24
CA ALA A 106 -10.99 -17.72 7.17
C ALA A 106 -12.43 -17.96 7.64
N ARG A 107 -12.71 -19.11 8.26
CA ARG A 107 -14.03 -19.39 8.87
C ARG A 107 -14.44 -18.29 9.84
N ARG A 108 -13.54 -17.91 10.74
CA ARG A 108 -13.81 -16.86 11.72
C ARG A 108 -14.17 -15.54 11.05
N LYS A 109 -13.43 -15.12 10.02
CA LYS A 109 -13.76 -13.89 9.27
C LYS A 109 -15.12 -13.98 8.59
N PHE A 110 -15.46 -15.13 8.00
CA PHE A 110 -16.76 -15.34 7.33
C PHE A 110 -17.93 -15.29 8.32
N GLU A 111 -17.76 -15.88 9.50
CA GLU A 111 -18.83 -16.00 10.49
C GLU A 111 -18.97 -14.74 11.38
N GLU A 112 -17.85 -14.17 11.83
CA GLU A 112 -17.84 -13.03 12.76
C GLU A 112 -18.19 -11.71 12.06
N PHE A 113 -17.78 -11.53 10.79
CA PHE A 113 -17.94 -10.29 10.06
C PHE A 113 -18.86 -10.40 8.84
N GLY A 114 -19.31 -11.60 8.48
CA GLY A 114 -20.20 -11.80 7.34
C GLY A 114 -19.60 -11.33 6.01
N ILE A 115 -18.27 -11.41 5.85
CA ILE A 115 -17.61 -10.87 4.66
C ILE A 115 -17.98 -11.66 3.40
N ASP A 116 -18.22 -10.95 2.29
CA ASP A 116 -18.43 -11.57 0.98
C ASP A 116 -17.12 -11.81 0.24
N ARG A 117 -16.13 -10.93 0.42
CA ARG A 117 -14.84 -10.94 -0.27
C ARG A 117 -13.69 -10.90 0.74
N SER A 118 -12.64 -11.68 0.50
CA SER A 118 -11.43 -11.66 1.34
C SER A 118 -10.16 -11.57 0.50
N ILE A 119 -9.46 -10.44 0.57
CA ILE A 119 -8.21 -10.21 -0.14
C ILE A 119 -7.03 -10.53 0.78
N TYR A 120 -6.14 -11.41 0.34
CA TYR A 120 -4.94 -11.83 1.04
C TYR A 120 -3.73 -11.19 0.36
N VAL A 121 -3.11 -10.19 1.00
CA VAL A 121 -1.90 -9.53 0.49
C VAL A 121 -0.68 -10.22 1.10
N VAL A 122 -0.11 -11.19 0.39
CA VAL A 122 0.96 -12.07 0.91
C VAL A 122 2.00 -12.34 -0.18
N ASP A 123 3.24 -12.56 0.20
CA ASP A 123 4.37 -12.88 -0.69
C ASP A 123 4.05 -13.99 -1.72
N ALA A 124 4.50 -13.81 -2.96
CA ALA A 124 4.25 -14.70 -4.09
C ALA A 124 4.74 -16.15 -3.85
N ARG A 125 5.72 -16.38 -2.97
CA ARG A 125 6.18 -17.73 -2.60
C ARG A 125 5.13 -18.55 -1.89
N GLN A 126 4.07 -17.92 -1.35
CA GLN A 126 2.94 -18.58 -0.70
C GLN A 126 1.76 -18.85 -1.66
N SER A 127 1.92 -18.61 -2.97
CA SER A 127 0.80 -18.70 -3.93
C SER A 127 0.14 -20.09 -3.96
N ASP A 128 0.93 -21.16 -3.98
CA ASP A 128 0.36 -22.51 -4.00
C ASP A 128 -0.33 -22.85 -2.68
N HIS A 129 0.19 -22.37 -1.55
CA HIS A 129 -0.46 -22.50 -0.25
C HIS A 129 -1.85 -21.85 -0.25
N PHE A 130 -1.99 -20.61 -0.74
CA PHE A 130 -3.30 -19.97 -0.76
C PHE A 130 -4.27 -20.59 -1.78
N LYS A 131 -3.77 -21.11 -2.91
CA LYS A 131 -4.61 -21.92 -3.82
C LYS A 131 -5.18 -23.15 -3.09
N GLN A 132 -4.34 -23.85 -2.32
CA GLN A 132 -4.77 -24.98 -1.50
C GLN A 132 -5.79 -24.57 -0.44
N VAL A 133 -5.55 -23.46 0.27
CA VAL A 133 -6.47 -22.92 1.29
C VAL A 133 -7.83 -22.62 0.67
N PHE A 134 -7.89 -21.88 -0.44
CA PHE A 134 -9.17 -21.48 -1.05
C PHE A 134 -9.93 -22.66 -1.62
N LEU A 135 -9.24 -23.60 -2.28
CA LEU A 135 -9.85 -24.84 -2.75
C LEU A 135 -10.40 -25.69 -1.59
N THR A 136 -9.66 -25.74 -0.49
CA THR A 136 -10.09 -26.45 0.72
C THR A 136 -11.31 -25.78 1.35
N LEU A 137 -11.34 -24.46 1.48
CA LEU A 137 -12.52 -23.71 1.96
C LEU A 137 -13.76 -23.96 1.10
N LYS A 138 -13.59 -24.02 -0.22
CA LYS A 138 -14.67 -24.39 -1.15
C LYS A 138 -15.18 -25.82 -0.89
N LYS A 139 -14.29 -26.80 -0.74
CA LYS A 139 -14.64 -28.20 -0.41
C LYS A 139 -15.26 -28.35 0.98
N MET A 140 -14.95 -27.44 1.91
CA MET A 140 -15.59 -27.33 3.22
C MET A 140 -17.00 -26.70 3.16
N GLY A 141 -17.42 -26.18 2.00
CA GLY A 141 -18.75 -25.63 1.78
C GLY A 141 -18.89 -24.12 2.03
N PHE A 142 -17.78 -23.38 2.16
CA PHE A 142 -17.83 -21.92 2.31
C PHE A 142 -17.97 -21.25 0.94
N ALA A 143 -19.14 -20.65 0.67
CA ALA A 143 -19.42 -19.95 -0.59
C ALA A 143 -18.49 -18.73 -0.82
N GLN A 144 -18.05 -18.09 0.27
CA GLN A 144 -17.11 -16.97 0.26
C GLN A 144 -15.76 -17.32 -0.38
N ALA A 145 -15.41 -18.61 -0.46
CA ALA A 145 -14.15 -19.07 -1.03
C ALA A 145 -13.97 -18.65 -2.51
N GLU A 146 -15.07 -18.46 -3.27
CA GLU A 146 -15.03 -17.98 -4.66
C GLU A 146 -14.55 -16.53 -4.78
N LEU A 147 -14.67 -15.75 -3.70
CA LEU A 147 -14.29 -14.35 -3.60
C LEU A 147 -13.10 -14.15 -2.65
N CYS A 148 -12.37 -15.22 -2.36
CA CYS A 148 -11.05 -15.16 -1.76
C CYS A 148 -9.99 -14.94 -2.85
N GLU A 149 -9.19 -13.89 -2.71
CA GLU A 149 -8.17 -13.52 -3.70
C GLU A 149 -6.80 -13.41 -3.04
N HIS A 150 -5.79 -14.04 -3.63
CA HIS A 150 -4.40 -13.85 -3.23
C HIS A 150 -3.77 -12.77 -4.10
N VAL A 151 -3.59 -11.59 -3.53
CA VAL A 151 -2.80 -10.51 -4.14
C VAL A 151 -1.34 -10.75 -3.77
N ALA A 152 -0.69 -11.56 -4.60
CA ALA A 152 0.72 -11.88 -4.47
C ALA A 152 1.58 -10.64 -4.62
N TYR A 153 2.59 -10.44 -3.77
CA TYR A 153 3.64 -9.44 -3.97
C TYR A 153 5.03 -10.07 -4.03
N GLU A 154 5.94 -9.46 -4.79
CA GLU A 154 7.34 -9.85 -4.91
C GLU A 154 8.26 -9.14 -3.90
N MET A 155 9.48 -9.64 -3.76
CA MET A 155 10.47 -9.10 -2.82
C MET A 155 11.04 -7.75 -3.24
N VAL A 156 11.47 -6.98 -2.23
CA VAL A 156 12.26 -5.74 -2.41
C VAL A 156 13.75 -6.09 -2.46
N GLU A 157 14.43 -5.58 -3.48
CA GLU A 157 15.87 -5.70 -3.70
C GLU A 157 16.52 -4.31 -3.70
N LEU A 158 17.82 -4.26 -3.40
CA LEU A 158 18.65 -3.09 -3.62
C LEU A 158 19.22 -3.15 -5.04
N PRO A 159 19.81 -2.06 -5.58
CA PRO A 159 20.45 -2.08 -6.90
C PRO A 159 21.54 -3.16 -7.01
N ASP A 160 22.23 -3.43 -5.89
CA ASP A 160 23.26 -4.47 -5.79
C ASP A 160 22.70 -5.89 -5.52
N GLY A 161 21.37 -6.04 -5.55
CA GLY A 161 20.63 -7.29 -5.41
C GLY A 161 19.91 -7.46 -4.07
N ALA A 162 19.51 -8.70 -3.78
CA ALA A 162 18.67 -9.02 -2.63
C ALA A 162 19.31 -8.67 -1.27
N MET A 163 18.48 -8.17 -0.35
CA MET A 163 18.85 -7.99 1.06
C MET A 163 19.02 -9.34 1.76
N SER A 164 20.06 -9.48 2.56
CA SER A 164 20.41 -10.71 3.27
C SER A 164 21.20 -10.42 4.54
N SER A 165 20.81 -11.05 5.66
CA SER A 165 21.53 -10.94 6.93
C SER A 165 22.97 -11.43 6.80
N ARG A 166 23.21 -12.46 5.98
CA ARG A 166 24.54 -13.02 5.72
C ARG A 166 25.46 -12.05 4.97
N LYS A 167 24.88 -11.20 4.12
CA LYS A 167 25.63 -10.15 3.39
C LYS A 167 25.75 -8.85 4.20
N GLY A 168 25.06 -8.73 5.35
CA GLY A 168 25.07 -7.54 6.18
C GLY A 168 24.35 -6.32 5.58
N ASN A 169 23.59 -6.49 4.49
CA ASN A 169 22.91 -5.41 3.78
C ASN A 169 21.42 -5.30 4.12
N ILE A 170 21.01 -5.77 5.31
CA ILE A 170 19.63 -5.57 5.79
C ILE A 170 19.48 -4.13 6.27
N ILE A 171 18.50 -3.43 5.71
CA ILE A 171 18.09 -2.10 6.19
C ILE A 171 16.92 -2.30 7.15
N THR A 172 17.11 -1.95 8.42
CA THR A 172 16.00 -1.93 9.39
C THR A 172 15.05 -0.79 9.06
N PHE A 173 13.78 -0.89 9.46
CA PHE A 173 12.82 0.18 9.21
C PHE A 173 13.23 1.52 9.84
N ARG A 174 13.82 1.49 11.04
CA ARG A 174 14.40 2.66 11.69
C ARG A 174 15.49 3.30 10.83
N ALA A 175 16.46 2.51 10.38
CA ALA A 175 17.53 2.99 9.51
C ALA A 175 16.98 3.54 8.18
N LEU A 176 15.98 2.89 7.59
CA LEU A 176 15.31 3.36 6.38
C LEU A 176 14.71 4.76 6.58
N ARG A 177 14.00 5.00 7.69
CA ARG A 177 13.41 6.30 8.01
C ARG A 177 14.46 7.40 8.17
N GLU A 178 15.52 7.11 8.91
CA GLU A 178 16.63 8.04 9.12
C GLU A 178 17.32 8.38 7.80
N GLN A 179 17.56 7.39 6.95
CA GLN A 179 18.19 7.58 5.64
C GLN A 179 17.29 8.36 4.67
N LEU A 180 15.98 8.10 4.64
CA LEU A 180 15.01 8.88 3.84
C LEU A 180 15.01 10.35 4.26
N ALA A 181 14.94 10.61 5.56
CA ALA A 181 14.93 11.96 6.10
C ALA A 181 16.24 12.71 5.77
N ALA A 182 17.38 12.05 5.96
CA ALA A 182 18.69 12.61 5.61
C ALA A 182 18.81 12.90 4.11
N ALA A 183 18.40 11.96 3.24
CA ALA A 183 18.44 12.15 1.80
C ALA A 183 17.58 13.33 1.34
N LEU A 184 16.33 13.43 1.83
CA LEU A 184 15.45 14.56 1.53
C LEU A 184 16.00 15.89 2.06
N TRP A 185 16.58 15.88 3.26
CA TRP A 185 17.19 17.07 3.85
C TRP A 185 18.32 17.61 2.96
N THR A 186 19.32 16.79 2.70
CA THR A 186 20.51 17.17 1.92
C THR A 186 20.16 17.54 0.49
N ASN A 187 19.25 16.80 -0.16
CA ASN A 187 18.98 17.00 -1.58
C ASN A 187 17.98 18.14 -1.89
N PHE A 188 17.24 18.64 -0.89
CA PHE A 188 16.20 19.65 -1.14
C PHE A 188 16.01 20.65 0.01
N TYR A 189 15.73 20.18 1.22
CA TYR A 189 15.30 21.07 2.30
C TYR A 189 16.40 21.98 2.85
N GLU A 190 17.67 21.56 2.81
CA GLU A 190 18.81 22.43 3.16
C GLU A 190 18.85 23.67 2.25
N GLY A 191 18.66 23.48 0.95
CA GLY A 191 18.56 24.58 -0.02
C GLY A 191 17.32 25.44 0.18
N LEU A 192 16.17 24.82 0.48
CA LEU A 192 14.93 25.55 0.80
C LEU A 192 15.13 26.46 2.02
N ARG A 193 15.75 25.94 3.09
CA ARG A 193 16.03 26.67 4.33
C ARG A 193 16.92 27.89 4.13
N ALA A 194 17.86 27.79 3.19
CA ALA A 194 18.74 28.91 2.83
C ALA A 194 18.08 29.94 1.89
N SER A 195 16.87 29.67 1.39
CA SER A 195 16.16 30.52 0.43
C SER A 195 15.08 31.40 1.09
N GLU A 196 14.67 32.47 0.41
CA GLU A 196 13.53 33.29 0.86
C GLU A 196 12.23 32.48 1.01
N ALA A 197 12.04 31.45 0.19
CA ALA A 197 10.85 30.60 0.24
C ALA A 197 10.77 29.73 1.51
N GLY A 198 11.89 29.49 2.17
CA GLY A 198 11.98 28.75 3.44
C GLY A 198 12.09 29.64 4.67
N ALA A 199 12.10 30.96 4.52
CA ALA A 199 12.34 31.90 5.62
C ALA A 199 11.27 31.83 6.73
N ASP A 200 10.02 31.58 6.35
CA ASP A 200 8.87 31.51 7.27
C ASP A 200 8.58 30.09 7.79
N TRP A 201 9.39 29.10 7.44
CA TRP A 201 9.18 27.71 7.87
C TRP A 201 9.74 27.48 9.26
N SER A 202 8.90 26.91 10.14
CA SER A 202 9.36 26.38 11.43
C SER A 202 10.02 25.02 11.27
N GLU A 203 10.78 24.56 12.29
CA GLU A 203 11.33 23.20 12.31
C GLU A 203 10.21 22.14 12.18
N ALA A 204 9.03 22.39 12.76
CA ALA A 204 7.88 21.49 12.63
C ALA A 204 7.35 21.39 11.19
N ASP A 205 7.42 22.47 10.40
CA ASP A 205 7.05 22.46 8.98
C ASP A 205 8.01 21.60 8.16
N TYR A 206 9.32 21.73 8.44
CA TYR A 206 10.34 20.88 7.82
C TYR A 206 10.14 19.41 8.18
N GLU A 207 9.97 19.09 9.46
CA GLU A 207 9.74 17.72 9.93
C GLU A 207 8.51 17.10 9.26
N LEU A 208 7.39 17.84 9.21
CA LEU A 208 6.16 17.39 8.57
C LEU A 208 6.36 17.16 7.06
N ALA A 209 6.99 18.10 6.36
CA ALA A 209 7.19 17.98 4.92
C ALA A 209 8.15 16.83 4.58
N ILE A 210 9.22 16.64 5.35
CA ILE A 210 10.14 15.50 5.19
C ILE A 210 9.42 14.19 5.45
N HIS A 211 8.58 14.11 6.50
CA HIS A 211 7.77 12.93 6.77
C HIS A 211 6.82 12.60 5.61
N GLN A 212 6.08 13.60 5.11
CA GLN A 212 5.14 13.42 4.00
C GLN A 212 5.84 13.00 2.71
N ASN A 213 7.00 13.58 2.40
CA ASN A 213 7.79 13.20 1.22
C ASN A 213 8.46 11.83 1.39
N SER A 214 8.89 11.46 2.60
CA SER A 214 9.39 10.11 2.89
C SER A 214 8.28 9.07 2.67
N LEU A 215 7.07 9.37 3.16
CA LEU A 215 5.91 8.50 2.96
C LEU A 215 5.52 8.42 1.50
N GLY A 216 5.52 9.55 0.79
CA GLY A 216 5.28 9.63 -0.66
C GLY A 216 6.29 8.79 -1.44
N ALA A 217 7.58 8.89 -1.12
CA ALA A 217 8.65 8.12 -1.74
C ALA A 217 8.41 6.61 -1.61
N ILE A 218 8.16 6.13 -0.39
CA ILE A 218 7.95 4.70 -0.13
C ILE A 218 6.62 4.21 -0.69
N LYS A 219 5.49 4.84 -0.37
CA LYS A 219 4.18 4.37 -0.83
C LYS A 219 4.10 4.39 -2.35
N TYR A 220 4.48 5.49 -2.98
CA TYR A 220 4.44 5.57 -4.44
C TYR A 220 5.43 4.62 -5.10
N GLY A 221 6.67 4.56 -4.62
CA GLY A 221 7.69 3.67 -5.21
C GLY A 221 7.30 2.19 -5.15
N MET A 222 6.64 1.77 -4.07
CA MET A 222 6.11 0.40 -3.92
C MET A 222 4.87 0.17 -4.79
N LEU A 223 3.91 1.11 -4.80
CA LEU A 223 2.63 0.96 -5.51
C LEU A 223 2.73 1.18 -7.02
N ALA A 224 3.74 1.90 -7.50
CA ALA A 224 3.97 2.16 -8.92
C ALA A 224 4.50 0.93 -9.68
N ARG A 225 4.80 -0.16 -8.97
CA ARG A 225 5.20 -1.45 -9.55
C ARG A 225 4.02 -2.42 -9.49
N ASP A 226 3.91 -3.25 -10.52
CA ASP A 226 2.96 -4.34 -10.47
C ASP A 226 3.36 -5.33 -9.37
N ASN A 227 2.36 -5.92 -8.73
CA ASN A 227 2.54 -6.79 -7.59
C ASN A 227 3.38 -8.05 -7.91
N ASN A 228 3.36 -8.51 -9.16
CA ASN A 228 4.17 -9.64 -9.64
C ASN A 228 5.60 -9.26 -10.09
N GLN A 229 6.03 -8.02 -9.86
CA GLN A 229 7.38 -7.55 -10.22
C GLN A 229 8.21 -7.31 -8.98
N LYS A 230 9.46 -7.77 -9.01
CA LYS A 230 10.46 -7.39 -8.02
C LYS A 230 10.61 -5.87 -7.98
N ILE A 231 10.74 -5.35 -6.77
CA ILE A 231 10.90 -3.91 -6.55
C ILE A 231 12.37 -3.63 -6.30
N VAL A 232 12.99 -2.85 -7.18
CA VAL A 232 14.34 -2.32 -6.94
C VAL A 232 14.20 -0.98 -6.22
N PHE A 233 14.61 -0.95 -4.96
CA PHE A 233 14.57 0.25 -4.13
C PHE A 233 15.78 1.15 -4.42
N GLU A 234 15.53 2.35 -4.92
CA GLU A 234 16.56 3.33 -5.29
C GLU A 234 16.34 4.64 -4.52
N MET A 235 17.06 4.83 -3.41
CA MET A 235 16.88 5.95 -2.47
C MET A 235 16.88 7.32 -3.19
N ASP A 236 17.94 7.62 -3.96
CA ASP A 236 18.10 8.90 -4.64
C ASP A 236 17.02 9.17 -5.68
N LYS A 237 16.52 8.10 -6.31
CA LYS A 237 15.45 8.21 -7.31
C LYS A 237 14.11 8.48 -6.63
N TRP A 238 13.81 7.72 -5.58
CA TRP A 238 12.50 7.77 -4.92
C TRP A 238 12.31 9.04 -4.09
N THR A 239 13.39 9.63 -3.59
CA THR A 239 13.36 10.87 -2.77
C THR A 239 13.44 12.15 -3.61
N ARG A 240 13.50 12.05 -4.95
CA ARG A 240 13.62 13.22 -5.81
C ARG A 240 12.32 14.04 -5.84
N ILE A 241 12.39 15.26 -5.29
CA ILE A 241 11.27 16.21 -5.25
C ILE A 241 11.07 16.91 -6.60
N GLU A 242 12.14 17.31 -7.28
CA GLU A 242 12.06 18.02 -8.56
C GLU A 242 12.59 17.16 -9.72
N GLY A 243 11.85 17.14 -10.84
CA GLY A 243 12.29 16.43 -12.05
C GLY A 243 12.40 14.91 -11.89
N GLY A 244 11.75 14.33 -10.88
CA GLY A 244 11.66 12.90 -10.65
C GLY A 244 10.40 12.27 -11.26
N ASP A 245 10.22 10.98 -10.96
CA ASP A 245 9.05 10.17 -11.29
C ASP A 245 8.43 9.50 -10.05
N GLY A 246 8.84 9.93 -8.84
CA GLY A 246 8.40 9.41 -7.55
C GLY A 246 7.29 10.23 -6.88
N GLY A 247 6.79 9.71 -5.76
CA GLY A 247 5.75 10.36 -4.95
C GLY A 247 6.05 11.80 -4.53
N PRO A 248 7.29 12.15 -4.11
CA PRO A 248 7.65 13.52 -3.77
C PRO A 248 7.45 14.51 -4.95
N THR A 249 7.71 14.08 -6.18
CA THR A 249 7.47 14.90 -7.38
C THR A 249 5.98 15.19 -7.59
N LEU A 250 5.09 14.23 -7.29
CA LEU A 250 3.65 14.47 -7.35
C LEU A 250 3.19 15.45 -6.28
N GLN A 251 3.65 15.28 -5.03
CA GLN A 251 3.35 16.20 -3.94
C GLN A 251 3.84 17.63 -4.24
N TYR A 252 5.04 17.75 -4.81
CA TYR A 252 5.57 19.04 -5.25
C TYR A 252 4.74 19.67 -6.37
N THR A 253 4.25 18.87 -7.32
CA THR A 253 3.35 19.35 -8.37
C THR A 253 2.05 19.92 -7.78
N THR A 254 1.48 19.24 -6.78
CA THR A 254 0.31 19.74 -6.01
C THR A 254 0.62 21.02 -5.24
N ALA A 255 1.79 21.12 -4.60
CA ALA A 255 2.19 22.34 -3.90
C ALA A 255 2.34 23.52 -4.88
N ARG A 256 2.86 23.28 -6.08
CA ARG A 256 2.99 24.27 -7.15
C ARG A 256 1.64 24.72 -7.71
N SER A 257 0.66 23.83 -7.85
CA SER A 257 -0.70 24.22 -8.26
C SER A 257 -1.38 25.10 -7.22
N ALA A 258 -1.28 24.73 -5.94
CA ALA A 258 -1.77 25.58 -4.85
C ALA A 258 -1.07 26.95 -4.80
N SER A 259 0.25 26.99 -5.05
CA SER A 259 1.00 28.25 -5.13
C SER A 259 0.56 29.12 -6.31
N LEU A 260 0.25 28.53 -7.46
CA LEU A 260 -0.25 29.26 -8.63
C LEU A 260 -1.60 29.95 -8.34
N LEU A 261 -2.51 29.24 -7.67
CA LEU A 261 -3.81 29.79 -7.26
C LEU A 261 -3.64 30.98 -6.29
N ARG A 262 -2.78 30.85 -5.27
CA ARG A 262 -2.49 31.96 -4.32
C ARG A 262 -1.90 33.18 -5.03
N LYS A 263 -0.94 32.98 -5.93
CA LYS A 263 -0.35 34.07 -6.72
C LYS A 263 -1.34 34.76 -7.64
N ALA A 264 -2.33 34.02 -8.16
CA ALA A 264 -3.41 34.62 -8.94
C ALA A 264 -4.30 35.51 -8.06
N GLU A 265 -4.65 35.04 -6.86
CA GLU A 265 -5.41 35.81 -5.87
C GLU A 265 -4.69 37.10 -5.44
N GLU A 266 -3.39 37.02 -5.10
CA GLU A 266 -2.56 38.19 -4.75
C GLU A 266 -2.52 39.27 -5.85
N ARG A 267 -2.73 38.88 -7.12
CA ARG A 267 -2.80 39.79 -8.27
C ARG A 267 -4.22 40.19 -8.66
N GLY A 268 -5.21 39.93 -7.80
CA GLY A 268 -6.61 40.27 -8.06
C GLY A 268 -7.27 39.40 -9.13
N LYS A 269 -6.74 38.22 -9.41
CA LYS A 269 -7.22 37.25 -10.40
C LYS A 269 -7.74 35.97 -9.73
N ALA A 270 -8.38 36.08 -8.57
CA ALA A 270 -8.93 34.92 -7.86
C ALA A 270 -9.94 34.16 -8.74
N LEU A 271 -9.99 32.83 -8.60
CA LEU A 271 -11.01 32.01 -9.24
C LEU A 271 -12.38 32.39 -8.66
N ALA A 272 -13.30 32.81 -9.52
CA ALA A 272 -14.64 33.22 -9.13
C ALA A 272 -15.43 32.01 -8.62
N SER A 273 -16.10 32.15 -7.48
CA SER A 273 -16.89 31.06 -6.86
C SER A 273 -17.97 30.51 -7.80
N ALA A 274 -18.56 31.36 -8.65
CA ALA A 274 -19.54 30.96 -9.65
C ALA A 274 -18.98 29.94 -10.69
N MET A 275 -17.66 29.86 -10.88
CA MET A 275 -17.03 28.87 -11.75
C MET A 275 -16.97 27.47 -11.14
N LEU A 276 -17.23 27.35 -9.83
CA LEU A 276 -17.28 26.06 -9.12
C LEU A 276 -18.70 25.49 -9.03
N GLU A 277 -19.70 26.24 -9.48
CA GLU A 277 -21.08 25.80 -9.50
C GLU A 277 -21.31 24.76 -10.62
N ASP A 278 -22.16 23.78 -10.34
CA ASP A 278 -22.50 22.75 -11.33
C ASP A 278 -23.23 23.40 -12.53
N GLY A 279 -22.81 23.03 -13.74
CA GLY A 279 -23.32 23.64 -14.99
C GLY A 279 -22.83 25.06 -15.26
N ALA A 280 -21.85 25.59 -14.51
CA ALA A 280 -21.25 26.89 -14.80
C ALA A 280 -20.73 26.94 -16.26
N PRO A 281 -21.02 28.02 -17.02
CA PRO A 281 -20.58 28.12 -18.40
C PRO A 281 -19.06 28.27 -18.45
N VAL A 282 -18.35 27.17 -18.70
CA VAL A 282 -16.97 27.24 -19.19
C VAL A 282 -17.07 27.73 -20.63
N ALA A 283 -16.47 28.87 -20.95
CA ALA A 283 -16.46 29.38 -22.31
C ALA A 283 -15.70 28.37 -23.20
N ALA A 284 -16.42 27.45 -23.84
CA ALA A 284 -15.90 26.25 -24.51
C ALA A 284 -14.97 26.51 -25.72
N GLY A 285 -14.53 27.75 -25.94
CA GLY A 285 -13.52 28.15 -26.91
C GLY A 285 -12.25 28.79 -26.31
N THR A 286 -12.18 29.00 -24.99
CA THR A 286 -11.02 29.64 -24.34
C THR A 286 -9.85 28.67 -24.18
N LEU A 287 -10.13 27.39 -23.91
CA LEU A 287 -9.10 26.36 -23.73
C LEU A 287 -8.72 25.70 -25.07
N ALA A 288 -8.07 26.47 -25.94
CA ALA A 288 -7.70 26.05 -27.29
C ALA A 288 -6.32 25.39 -27.39
N GLU A 289 -5.43 25.59 -26.41
CA GLU A 289 -4.05 25.14 -26.48
C GLU A 289 -3.96 23.61 -26.36
N PRO A 290 -3.05 22.96 -27.12
CA PRO A 290 -2.85 21.51 -27.01
C PRO A 290 -2.54 21.03 -25.59
N ALA A 291 -1.82 21.83 -24.80
CA ALA A 291 -1.49 21.50 -23.42
C ALA A 291 -2.70 21.54 -22.47
N GLU A 292 -3.65 22.45 -22.70
CA GLU A 292 -4.90 22.52 -21.94
C GLU A 292 -5.74 21.27 -22.22
N ARG A 293 -5.92 20.93 -23.50
CA ARG A 293 -6.68 19.75 -23.93
C ARG A 293 -6.07 18.45 -23.40
N ALA A 294 -4.74 18.34 -23.41
CA ALA A 294 -4.04 17.19 -22.85
C ALA A 294 -4.30 17.05 -21.33
N LEU A 295 -4.26 18.15 -20.58
CA LEU A 295 -4.55 18.14 -19.14
C LEU A 295 -6.01 17.77 -18.87
N ILE A 296 -6.96 18.33 -19.62
CA ILE A 296 -8.38 17.97 -19.52
C ILE A 296 -8.58 16.46 -19.74
N GLN A 297 -7.92 15.88 -20.74
CA GLN A 297 -8.03 14.45 -21.01
C GLN A 297 -7.52 13.60 -19.84
N GLU A 298 -6.39 13.97 -19.22
CA GLU A 298 -5.87 13.26 -18.04
C GLU A 298 -6.86 13.30 -16.85
N ILE A 299 -7.55 14.43 -16.67
CA ILE A 299 -8.58 14.59 -15.63
C ILE A 299 -9.80 13.71 -15.94
N ILE A 300 -10.29 13.72 -17.18
CA ILE A 300 -11.44 12.92 -17.64
C ILE A 300 -11.16 11.41 -17.50
N ASP A 301 -9.92 10.98 -17.75
CA ASP A 301 -9.54 9.57 -17.68
C ASP A 301 -9.37 9.05 -16.24
N LEU A 302 -9.21 9.93 -15.26
CA LEU A 302 -8.88 9.57 -13.88
C LEU A 302 -9.91 8.63 -13.23
N PRO A 303 -11.24 8.88 -13.30
CA PRO A 303 -12.23 7.97 -12.72
C PRO A 303 -12.17 6.55 -13.30
N ALA A 304 -11.94 6.42 -14.61
CA ALA A 304 -11.79 5.12 -15.26
C ALA A 304 -10.54 4.38 -14.75
N ALA A 305 -9.43 5.10 -14.56
CA ALA A 305 -8.22 4.52 -13.98
C ALA A 305 -8.42 4.06 -12.53
N VAL A 306 -9.16 4.81 -11.71
CA VAL A 306 -9.52 4.41 -10.34
C VAL A 306 -10.34 3.13 -10.34
N ALA A 307 -11.40 3.07 -11.16
CA ALA A 307 -12.24 1.88 -11.28
C ALA A 307 -11.43 0.66 -11.75
N GLN A 308 -10.56 0.86 -12.76
CA GLN A 308 -9.71 -0.21 -13.27
C GLN A 308 -8.70 -0.70 -12.22
N ALA A 309 -8.02 0.20 -11.51
CA ALA A 309 -7.08 -0.15 -10.45
C ALA A 309 -7.75 -0.95 -9.32
N SER A 310 -8.98 -0.57 -8.94
CA SER A 310 -9.77 -1.27 -7.93
C SER A 310 -10.21 -2.66 -8.38
N ASN A 311 -10.77 -2.78 -9.60
CA ASN A 311 -11.24 -4.05 -10.14
C ASN A 311 -10.10 -5.06 -10.34
N LEU A 312 -8.93 -4.58 -10.74
CA LEU A 312 -7.76 -5.42 -10.97
C LEU A 312 -6.86 -5.58 -9.74
N LEU A 313 -7.17 -4.91 -8.63
CA LEU A 313 -6.30 -4.83 -7.44
C LEU A 313 -4.86 -4.41 -7.80
N ARG A 314 -4.71 -3.46 -8.74
CA ARG A 314 -3.43 -2.98 -9.28
C ARG A 314 -3.29 -1.47 -9.10
N PRO A 315 -2.73 -1.01 -7.96
CA PRO A 315 -2.48 0.40 -7.68
C PRO A 315 -1.54 1.08 -8.70
N SER A 316 -0.68 0.32 -9.37
CA SER A 316 0.27 0.79 -10.39
C SER A 316 -0.42 1.55 -11.53
N ILE A 317 -1.64 1.14 -11.89
CA ILE A 317 -2.47 1.81 -12.90
C ILE A 317 -2.79 3.25 -12.47
N LEU A 318 -3.17 3.42 -11.20
CA LEU A 318 -3.45 4.74 -10.63
C LEU A 318 -2.16 5.57 -10.52
N CYS A 319 -1.06 4.98 -10.07
CA CYS A 319 0.24 5.67 -10.03
C CYS A 319 0.65 6.20 -11.41
N ALA A 320 0.56 5.37 -12.45
CA ALA A 320 0.88 5.77 -13.82
C ALA A 320 -0.02 6.92 -14.30
N ARG A 321 -1.32 6.88 -13.98
CA ARG A 321 -2.25 7.97 -14.33
C ARG A 321 -1.93 9.26 -13.59
N LEU A 322 -1.65 9.21 -12.29
CA LEU A 322 -1.29 10.38 -11.51
C LEU A 322 0.02 11.01 -12.00
N TYR A 323 0.98 10.20 -12.44
CA TYR A 323 2.20 10.70 -13.07
C TYR A 323 1.94 11.34 -14.44
N GLY A 324 1.09 10.73 -15.27
CA GLY A 324 0.60 11.33 -16.53
C GLY A 324 -0.02 12.70 -16.31
N LEU A 325 -0.95 12.78 -15.35
CA LEU A 325 -1.60 14.02 -14.93
C LEU A 325 -0.60 15.09 -14.49
N ALA A 326 0.35 14.75 -13.61
CA ALA A 326 1.37 15.70 -13.17
C ALA A 326 2.26 16.19 -14.33
N LYS A 327 2.60 15.32 -15.28
CA LYS A 327 3.35 15.73 -16.48
C LYS A 327 2.54 16.64 -17.39
N ALA A 328 1.26 16.34 -17.61
CA ALA A 328 0.37 17.19 -18.40
C ALA A 328 0.19 18.56 -17.73
N TYR A 329 0.01 18.59 -16.41
CA TYR A 329 -0.07 19.82 -15.64
C TYR A 329 1.21 20.67 -15.74
N ASN A 330 2.38 20.05 -15.57
CA ASN A 330 3.65 20.78 -15.68
C ASN A 330 3.86 21.35 -17.08
N ARG A 331 3.46 20.62 -18.14
CA ARG A 331 3.47 21.13 -19.52
C ARG A 331 2.50 22.30 -19.69
N PHE A 332 1.27 22.18 -19.18
CA PHE A 332 0.29 23.26 -19.17
C PHE A 332 0.86 24.50 -18.49
N GLN A 333 1.45 24.38 -17.31
CA GLN A 333 2.03 25.52 -16.59
C GLN A 333 3.15 26.22 -17.38
N GLN A 334 3.96 25.46 -18.12
CA GLN A 334 5.06 26.00 -18.93
C GLN A 334 4.57 26.70 -20.20
N GLN A 335 3.50 26.19 -20.83
CA GLN A 335 3.05 26.64 -22.15
C GLN A 335 1.88 27.63 -22.10
N CYS A 336 1.06 27.55 -21.04
CA CYS A 336 -0.17 28.30 -20.90
C CYS A 336 -0.03 29.33 -19.77
N ASN A 337 0.13 30.60 -20.16
CA ASN A 337 0.26 31.69 -19.20
C ASN A 337 -1.05 31.91 -18.42
N VAL A 338 -1.04 31.74 -17.11
CA VAL A 338 -2.20 32.03 -16.26
C VAL A 338 -2.09 33.44 -15.67
N ILE A 339 -0.95 33.75 -15.04
CA ILE A 339 -0.81 34.92 -14.20
C ILE A 339 -0.71 36.24 -15.00
N HIS A 340 -0.05 36.22 -16.15
CA HIS A 340 0.13 37.42 -16.98
C HIS A 340 -0.83 37.46 -18.17
N GLN A 341 -1.81 36.57 -18.24
CA GLN A 341 -2.87 36.63 -19.25
C GLN A 341 -3.81 37.82 -18.99
N GLU A 342 -4.15 38.55 -20.05
CA GLU A 342 -5.00 39.75 -20.01
C GLU A 342 -6.49 39.41 -20.16
N ASP A 343 -6.81 38.36 -20.95
CA ASP A 343 -8.18 37.89 -21.08
C ASP A 343 -8.68 37.26 -19.78
N ALA A 344 -9.57 37.98 -19.10
CA ALA A 344 -10.16 37.56 -17.82
C ALA A 344 -10.92 36.23 -17.93
N ALA A 345 -11.63 35.97 -19.03
CA ALA A 345 -12.39 34.73 -19.21
C ALA A 345 -11.45 33.52 -19.38
N LEU A 346 -10.35 33.70 -20.11
CA LEU A 346 -9.31 32.68 -20.26
C LEU A 346 -8.57 32.43 -18.93
N VAL A 347 -8.27 33.47 -18.16
CA VAL A 347 -7.69 33.34 -16.81
C VAL A 347 -8.59 32.47 -15.93
N GLN A 348 -9.89 32.76 -15.87
CA GLN A 348 -10.84 31.98 -15.06
C GLN A 348 -10.91 30.51 -15.51
N SER A 349 -10.94 30.27 -16.83
CA SER A 349 -10.95 28.92 -17.41
C SER A 349 -9.69 28.13 -17.02
N ARG A 350 -8.52 28.76 -17.10
CA ARG A 350 -7.23 28.17 -16.73
C ARG A 350 -7.12 27.92 -15.23
N LEU A 351 -7.63 28.82 -14.39
CA LEU A 351 -7.63 28.65 -12.93
C LEU A 351 -8.57 27.54 -12.49
N LEU A 352 -9.72 27.38 -13.16
CA LEU A 352 -10.62 26.25 -12.94
C LEU A 352 -9.89 24.93 -13.27
N LEU A 353 -9.15 24.89 -14.38
CA LEU A 353 -8.35 23.72 -14.76
C LEU A 353 -7.20 23.41 -13.79
N VAL A 354 -6.63 24.42 -13.11
CA VAL A 354 -5.62 24.23 -12.05
C VAL A 354 -6.26 23.72 -10.75
N LYS A 355 -7.52 24.09 -10.51
CA LYS A 355 -8.27 23.74 -9.30
C LYS A 355 -8.86 22.33 -9.35
N ALA A 356 -9.32 21.91 -10.54
CA ALA A 356 -9.71 20.55 -10.86
C ALA A 356 -8.49 19.62 -10.85
#